data_AF-I1JQ94-F1
#
_entry.id   AF-I1JQ94-F1
#
_cell.length_a   1.000
_cell.length_b   1.000
_cell.length_c   1.000
_cell.angle_alpha   90.00
_cell.angle_beta   90.00
_cell.angle_gamma   90.00
#
_symmetry.space_group_name_H-M   'P 1'
#
loop_
_entity.id
_entity.type
_entity.pdbx_description
1 polymer ?
#
loop_
_entity_poly.entity_id
_entity_poly.type
_entity_poly.pdbx_seq_one_letter_code
_entity_poly.pdbx_strand_id
1 'polypeptide(L)'
;MDEIEVPKYFICPISLQIMKDPVTTITGITYDRDSIEHWLFTNKSTTCPITRQPLPKHSDLTPNHTLLRLIQFWCTQNCIHRVPTPKPPLNKLQVLKLLKDIKDPNLQLKTIKELKLLATRNERNNINKCLLLQAGVPKAMILFMLTCFRKSQFDKALEEALSLLQLVDVPEEEIKLLLAEKNDQILDSLTRVLGSDEMENSIAVKSHALMLLNTFMQEASSSVMESGTNQQDTKAAFHAMLIACHWGRNRIMMVESGAVFELIEIELLTPEKRTTELTMEILFRLCSCAEVSLLC
;
A
#
# COMPACT_ATOMS: atom_id res chain seq x y z
N MET A 1 -26.45 44.96 6.63
CA MET A 1 -26.12 44.17 5.42
C MET A 1 -26.98 42.94 5.53
N ASP A 2 -27.93 42.77 4.64
CA ASP A 2 -28.83 41.61 4.67
C ASP A 2 -27.98 40.34 4.52
N GLU A 3 -27.99 39.50 5.56
CA GLU A 3 -27.32 38.21 5.51
C GLU A 3 -27.98 37.39 4.40
N ILE A 4 -27.20 37.05 3.37
CA ILE A 4 -27.68 36.25 2.25
C ILE A 4 -28.05 34.86 2.79
N GLU A 5 -29.35 34.62 2.99
CA GLU A 5 -29.84 33.34 3.50
C GLU A 5 -29.67 32.27 2.43
N VAL A 6 -28.76 31.32 2.67
CA VAL A 6 -28.53 30.20 1.76
C VAL A 6 -29.72 29.24 1.84
N PRO A 7 -30.37 28.90 0.71
CA PRO A 7 -31.43 27.89 0.70
C PRO A 7 -30.95 26.58 1.33
N LYS A 8 -31.70 26.06 2.31
CA LYS A 8 -31.33 24.86 3.08
C LYS A 8 -31.02 23.64 2.20
N TYR A 9 -31.68 23.53 1.04
CA TYR A 9 -31.46 22.46 0.06
C TYR A 9 -30.09 22.50 -0.64
N PHE A 10 -29.34 23.60 -0.51
CA PHE A 10 -27.99 23.75 -1.07
C PHE A 10 -26.89 23.36 -0.08
N ILE A 11 -27.26 23.19 1.20
CA ILE A 11 -26.33 22.89 2.28
C ILE A 11 -26.16 21.39 2.43
N CYS A 12 -24.91 20.93 2.50
CA CYS A 12 -24.60 19.54 2.79
C CYS A 12 -24.99 19.21 4.25
N PRO A 13 -25.75 18.13 4.48
CA PRO A 13 -26.14 17.75 5.84
C PRO A 13 -24.97 17.31 6.74
N ILE A 14 -23.80 16.99 6.18
CA ILE A 14 -22.60 16.58 6.95
C ILE A 14 -21.74 17.79 7.27
N SER A 15 -21.30 18.54 6.25
CA SER A 15 -20.37 19.67 6.44
C SER A 15 -21.05 20.97 6.84
N LEU A 16 -22.38 21.07 6.70
CA LEU A 16 -23.17 22.30 6.90
C LEU A 16 -22.69 23.47 6.03
N GLN A 17 -22.04 23.17 4.90
CA GLN A 17 -21.56 24.12 3.91
C GLN A 17 -22.31 23.94 2.59
N ILE A 18 -22.26 24.94 1.70
CA ILE A 18 -22.79 24.81 0.33
C ILE A 18 -22.11 23.63 -0.37
N MET A 19 -22.92 22.73 -0.94
CA MET A 19 -22.42 21.59 -1.72
C MET A 19 -21.66 22.08 -2.95
N LYS A 20 -20.41 21.64 -3.07
CA LYS A 20 -19.56 21.91 -4.24
C LYS A 20 -19.76 20.85 -5.32
N ASP A 21 -19.94 19.61 -4.89
CA ASP A 21 -20.23 18.47 -5.76
C ASP A 21 -21.40 17.66 -5.20
N PRO A 22 -22.65 18.06 -5.47
CA PRO A 22 -23.82 17.38 -4.90
C PRO A 22 -23.99 15.99 -5.50
N VAL A 23 -24.02 14.98 -4.63
CA VAL A 23 -24.23 13.57 -4.96
C VAL A 23 -25.35 12.97 -4.14
N THR A 24 -26.20 12.19 -4.79
CA THR A 24 -27.34 11.53 -4.18
C THR A 24 -27.00 10.08 -3.86
N THR A 25 -27.23 9.68 -2.62
CA THR A 25 -27.09 8.30 -2.16
C THR A 25 -28.31 7.46 -2.54
N ILE A 26 -28.22 6.14 -2.43
CA ILE A 26 -29.37 5.22 -2.63
C ILE A 26 -30.56 5.51 -1.72
N THR A 27 -30.33 6.21 -0.60
CA THR A 27 -31.35 6.63 0.36
C THR A 27 -32.09 7.90 -0.10
N GLY A 28 -31.75 8.47 -1.26
CA GLY A 28 -32.36 9.66 -1.84
C GLY A 28 -31.86 10.99 -1.26
N ILE A 29 -30.94 10.95 -0.29
CA ILE A 29 -30.37 12.16 0.31
C ILE A 29 -29.18 12.64 -0.52
N THR A 30 -29.09 13.96 -0.70
CA THR A 30 -27.95 14.58 -1.40
C THR A 30 -26.95 15.16 -0.41
N TYR A 31 -25.68 14.86 -0.63
CA TYR A 31 -24.55 15.33 0.16
C TYR A 31 -23.51 15.98 -0.76
N ASP A 32 -22.57 16.72 -0.17
CA ASP A 32 -21.34 17.06 -0.88
C ASP A 32 -20.47 15.80 -0.99
N ARG A 33 -19.96 15.53 -2.19
CA ARG A 33 -19.17 14.32 -2.49
C ARG A 33 -18.08 14.10 -1.47
N ASP A 34 -17.22 15.10 -1.23
CA ASP A 34 -16.08 14.97 -0.32
C ASP A 34 -16.53 14.60 1.10
N SER A 35 -17.68 15.12 1.53
CA SER A 35 -18.21 14.93 2.88
C SER A 35 -18.80 13.53 3.09
N ILE A 36 -19.61 13.04 2.13
CA ILE A 36 -20.18 11.68 2.24
C ILE A 36 -19.12 10.61 2.02
N GLU A 37 -18.15 10.89 1.15
CA GLU A 37 -17.00 10.05 0.93
C GLU A 37 -16.15 9.94 2.20
N HIS A 38 -15.80 11.07 2.83
CA HIS A 38 -15.08 11.05 4.11
C HIS A 38 -15.81 10.23 5.17
N TRP A 39 -17.14 10.37 5.25
CA TRP A 39 -17.97 9.61 6.18
C TRP A 39 -17.90 8.08 5.95
N LEU A 40 -17.99 7.64 4.70
CA LEU A 40 -17.98 6.21 4.36
C LEU A 40 -16.58 5.58 4.48
N PHE A 41 -15.55 6.29 4.05
CA PHE A 41 -14.20 5.73 3.92
C PHE A 41 -13.31 5.96 5.15
N THR A 42 -13.40 7.12 5.81
CA THR A 42 -12.55 7.46 6.94
C THR A 42 -13.17 6.97 8.25
N ASN A 43 -14.46 7.20 8.47
CA ASN A 43 -15.13 6.77 9.71
C ASN A 43 -15.53 5.29 9.67
N LYS A 44 -15.20 4.56 8.60
CA LYS A 44 -15.60 3.16 8.33
C LYS A 44 -17.12 2.91 8.51
N SER A 45 -17.93 3.96 8.43
CA SER A 45 -19.37 3.89 8.67
C SER A 45 -20.08 3.28 7.46
N THR A 46 -21.07 2.42 7.72
CA THR A 46 -21.86 1.73 6.69
C THR A 46 -23.32 2.17 6.71
N THR A 47 -23.58 3.37 7.25
CA THR A 47 -24.91 3.91 7.46
C THR A 47 -25.00 5.33 6.93
N CYS A 48 -26.16 5.67 6.38
CA CYS A 48 -26.49 7.02 5.95
C CYS A 48 -26.57 7.95 7.18
N PRO A 49 -25.89 9.13 7.17
CA PRO A 49 -25.89 10.05 8.31
C PRO A 49 -27.27 10.51 8.76
N ILE A 50 -28.21 10.66 7.82
CA ILE A 50 -29.57 11.15 8.10
C ILE A 50 -30.53 10.00 8.34
N THR A 51 -30.66 9.09 7.37
CA THR A 51 -31.71 8.05 7.43
C THR A 51 -31.31 6.88 8.32
N ARG A 52 -30.04 6.78 8.72
CA ARG A 52 -29.46 5.63 9.44
C ARG A 52 -29.62 4.28 8.73
N GLN A 53 -30.06 4.30 7.48
CA GLN A 53 -30.19 3.11 6.64
C GLN A 53 -28.81 2.63 6.17
N PRO A 54 -28.65 1.33 5.87
CA PRO A 54 -27.41 0.79 5.33
C PRO A 54 -27.00 1.53 4.05
N LEU A 55 -25.77 2.03 4.01
CA LEU A 55 -25.16 2.66 2.86
C LEU A 55 -23.84 1.93 2.57
N PRO A 56 -23.82 1.01 1.58
CA PRO A 56 -22.63 0.26 1.24
C PRO A 56 -21.45 1.20 0.90
N LYS A 57 -20.23 0.85 1.30
CA LYS A 57 -19.02 1.64 0.99
C LYS A 57 -18.79 1.80 -0.52
N HIS A 58 -19.28 0.85 -1.32
CA HIS A 58 -19.24 0.85 -2.77
C HIS A 58 -20.56 1.29 -3.41
N SER A 59 -21.43 1.96 -2.66
CA SER A 59 -22.68 2.47 -3.23
C SER A 59 -22.37 3.54 -4.27
N ASP A 60 -23.03 3.42 -5.42
CA ASP A 60 -22.89 4.39 -6.50
C ASP A 60 -23.47 5.75 -6.07
N LEU A 61 -22.58 6.69 -5.75
CA LEU A 61 -22.92 8.07 -5.49
C LEU A 61 -23.33 8.74 -6.81
N THR A 62 -24.64 8.91 -7.00
CA THR A 62 -25.20 9.44 -8.25
C THR A 62 -25.03 10.96 -8.30
N PRO A 63 -24.30 11.54 -9.27
CA PRO A 63 -24.14 12.99 -9.35
C PRO A 63 -25.48 13.71 -9.57
N ASN A 64 -25.79 14.71 -8.73
CA ASN A 64 -27.01 15.52 -8.86
C ASN A 64 -26.73 16.79 -9.68
N HIS A 65 -26.67 16.64 -11.00
CA HIS A 65 -26.37 17.75 -11.91
C HIS A 65 -27.41 18.87 -11.86
N THR A 66 -28.68 18.55 -11.59
CA THR A 66 -29.74 19.55 -11.46
C THR A 66 -29.49 20.45 -10.26
N LEU A 67 -29.19 19.87 -9.09
CA LEU A 67 -28.89 20.63 -7.88
C LEU A 67 -27.59 21.44 -8.05
N LEU A 68 -26.57 20.87 -8.68
CA LEU A 68 -25.33 21.60 -8.98
C LEU A 68 -25.60 22.86 -9.81
N ARG A 69 -26.41 22.76 -10.87
CA ARG A 69 -26.79 23.91 -11.70
C ARG A 69 -27.56 24.96 -10.91
N LEU A 70 -28.48 24.55 -10.03
CA LEU A 70 -29.23 25.46 -9.16
C LEU A 70 -28.31 26.19 -8.17
N ILE A 71 -27.38 25.48 -7.54
CA ILE A 71 -26.39 26.06 -6.63
C ILE A 71 -25.51 27.06 -7.40
N GLN A 72 -24.97 26.68 -8.56
CA GLN A 72 -24.14 27.56 -9.38
C GLN A 72 -24.90 28.83 -9.82
N PHE A 73 -26.16 28.69 -10.22
CA PHE A 73 -27.02 29.82 -10.57
C PHE A 73 -27.23 30.73 -9.36
N TRP A 74 -27.57 30.17 -8.21
CA TRP A 74 -27.79 30.93 -6.98
C TRP A 74 -26.51 31.65 -6.51
N CYS A 75 -25.34 31.01 -6.55
CA CYS A 75 -24.07 31.65 -6.22
C CYS A 75 -23.80 32.85 -7.14
N THR A 76 -24.08 32.70 -8.44
CA THR A 76 -23.89 33.77 -9.43
C THR A 76 -24.81 34.97 -9.17
N GLN A 77 -26.08 34.72 -8.81
CA GLN A 77 -27.05 35.78 -8.49
C GLN A 77 -26.71 36.53 -7.20
N ASN A 78 -26.15 35.83 -6.21
CA ASN A 78 -25.88 36.38 -4.88
C ASN A 78 -24.43 36.86 -4.70
N CYS A 79 -23.67 37.01 -5.79
CA CYS A 79 -22.25 37.42 -5.77
C CYS A 79 -21.35 36.55 -4.87
N ILE A 80 -21.72 35.28 -4.67
CA ILE A 80 -20.93 34.30 -3.93
C ILE A 80 -20.02 33.60 -4.92
N HIS A 81 -18.77 33.31 -4.50
CA HIS A 81 -17.79 32.63 -5.35
C HIS A 81 -18.41 31.40 -6.02
N ARG A 82 -18.40 31.39 -7.36
CA ARG A 82 -19.02 30.34 -8.15
C ARG A 82 -18.43 28.98 -7.75
N VAL A 83 -19.29 28.03 -7.41
CA VAL A 83 -18.89 26.64 -7.21
C VAL A 83 -18.30 26.11 -8.52
N PRO A 84 -17.01 25.73 -8.56
CA PRO A 84 -16.40 25.21 -9.77
C PRO A 84 -17.08 23.90 -10.16
N THR A 85 -17.21 23.64 -11.46
CA THR A 85 -17.70 22.34 -11.92
C THR A 85 -16.75 21.25 -11.42
N PRO A 86 -17.26 20.26 -10.66
CA PRO A 86 -16.44 19.18 -10.15
C PRO A 86 -15.71 18.46 -11.29
N LYS A 87 -14.41 18.19 -11.09
CA LYS A 87 -13.67 17.34 -12.04
C LYS A 87 -14.29 15.94 -11.98
N PRO A 88 -14.46 15.25 -13.13
CA PRO A 88 -15.04 13.91 -13.13
C PRO A 88 -14.27 13.00 -12.17
N PRO A 89 -14.96 12.18 -11.36
CA PRO A 89 -14.30 11.28 -10.44
C PRO A 89 -13.35 10.36 -11.21
N LEU A 90 -12.20 10.07 -10.61
CA LEU A 90 -11.25 9.12 -11.16
C LEU A 90 -11.95 7.78 -11.36
N ASN A 91 -11.92 7.29 -12.59
CA ASN A 91 -12.52 6.00 -12.94
C ASN A 91 -11.41 4.94 -12.90
N LYS A 92 -11.74 3.72 -12.45
CA LYS A 92 -10.89 2.53 -12.54
C LYS A 92 -10.27 2.38 -13.93
N LEU A 93 -11.02 2.69 -14.98
CA LEU A 93 -10.52 2.67 -16.37
C LEU A 93 -9.35 3.63 -16.63
N GLN A 94 -9.31 4.80 -15.98
CA GLN A 94 -8.19 5.74 -16.12
C GLN A 94 -6.94 5.18 -15.43
N VAL A 95 -7.09 4.62 -14.23
CA VAL A 95 -5.98 3.97 -13.52
C VAL A 95 -5.47 2.76 -14.30
N LEU A 96 -6.35 1.94 -14.87
CA LEU A 96 -5.97 0.80 -15.71
C LEU A 96 -5.25 1.22 -17.00
N LYS A 97 -5.58 2.39 -17.57
CA LYS A 97 -4.83 2.96 -18.69
C LYS A 97 -3.42 3.35 -18.27
N LEU A 98 -3.29 4.09 -17.16
CA LEU A 98 -1.98 4.43 -16.59
C LEU A 98 -1.14 3.19 -16.31
N LEU A 99 -1.72 2.14 -15.73
CA LEU A 99 -1.01 0.88 -15.45
C LEU A 99 -0.42 0.20 -16.70
N LYS A 100 -1.00 0.42 -17.89
CA LYS A 100 -0.42 -0.11 -19.15
C LYS A 100 0.86 0.64 -19.53
N ASP A 101 0.93 1.93 -19.25
CA ASP A 101 2.05 2.79 -19.61
C ASP A 101 3.30 2.52 -18.74
N ILE A 102 3.16 1.82 -17.62
CA ILE A 102 4.28 1.41 -16.74
C ILE A 102 5.23 0.44 -17.46
N LYS A 103 4.73 -0.30 -18.45
CA LYS A 103 5.55 -1.23 -19.25
C LYS A 103 6.48 -0.50 -20.23
N ASP A 104 6.20 0.76 -20.55
CA ASP A 104 7.03 1.59 -21.41
C ASP A 104 8.11 2.30 -20.58
N PRO A 105 9.41 2.02 -20.79
CA PRO A 105 10.49 2.64 -20.04
C PRO A 105 10.51 4.18 -20.10
N ASN A 106 9.96 4.78 -21.15
CA ASN A 106 9.93 6.24 -21.29
C ASN A 106 8.79 6.89 -20.49
N LEU A 107 7.73 6.14 -20.19
CA LEU A 107 6.55 6.64 -19.49
C LEU A 107 6.51 6.24 -18.02
N GLN A 108 7.22 5.17 -17.61
CA GLN A 108 7.18 4.60 -16.26
C GLN A 108 7.28 5.65 -15.14
N LEU A 109 8.26 6.55 -15.19
CA LEU A 109 8.48 7.55 -14.14
C LEU A 109 7.33 8.56 -14.08
N LYS A 110 6.85 9.01 -15.23
CA LYS A 110 5.74 9.96 -15.33
C LYS A 110 4.45 9.33 -14.78
N THR A 111 4.19 8.10 -15.17
CA THR A 111 3.01 7.33 -14.76
C THR A 111 3.01 7.06 -13.26
N ILE A 112 4.14 6.61 -12.68
CA ILE A 112 4.24 6.33 -11.24
C ILE A 112 4.07 7.61 -10.43
N LYS A 113 4.67 8.73 -10.87
CA LYS A 113 4.44 10.04 -10.24
C LYS A 113 2.99 10.48 -10.31
N GLU A 114 2.32 10.24 -11.42
CA GLU A 114 0.90 10.54 -11.55
C GLU A 114 0.06 9.70 -10.57
N LEU A 115 0.30 8.39 -10.47
CA LEU A 115 -0.36 7.53 -9.49
C LEU A 115 -0.09 7.96 -8.04
N LYS A 116 1.14 8.39 -7.73
CA LYS A 116 1.50 8.97 -6.42
C LYS A 116 0.73 10.26 -6.13
N LEU A 117 0.62 11.16 -7.10
CA LEU A 117 -0.20 12.36 -6.96
C LEU A 117 -1.69 12.01 -6.77
N LEU A 118 -2.20 10.96 -7.41
CA LEU A 118 -3.56 10.50 -7.17
C LEU A 118 -3.72 9.99 -5.73
N ALA A 119 -2.75 9.25 -5.20
CA ALA A 119 -2.76 8.77 -3.82
C ALA A 119 -2.70 9.91 -2.78
N THR A 120 -1.99 11.01 -3.05
CA THR A 120 -1.82 12.14 -2.12
C THR A 120 -2.87 13.24 -2.24
N ARG A 121 -3.48 13.43 -3.42
CA ARG A 121 -4.41 14.56 -3.68
C ARG A 121 -5.52 14.71 -2.65
N ASN A 122 -5.96 13.62 -2.04
CA ASN A 122 -7.05 13.60 -1.08
C ASN A 122 -6.65 12.83 0.18
N GLU A 123 -5.63 13.28 0.94
CA GLU A 123 -5.25 12.66 2.22
C GLU A 123 -6.45 12.43 3.16
N ARG A 124 -7.49 13.27 3.07
CA ARG A 124 -8.72 13.13 3.86
C ARG A 124 -9.66 12.03 3.36
N ASN A 125 -9.61 11.67 2.07
CA ASN A 125 -10.53 10.70 1.47
C ASN A 125 -9.72 9.53 0.89
N ASN A 126 -9.77 8.39 1.59
CA ASN A 126 -9.15 7.10 1.24
C ASN A 126 -9.69 6.48 -0.07
N ILE A 127 -10.40 7.25 -0.91
CA ILE A 127 -11.01 6.77 -2.16
C ILE A 127 -10.00 6.56 -3.24
N ASN A 128 -9.11 7.52 -3.46
CA ASN A 128 -8.10 7.34 -4.51
C ASN A 128 -7.23 6.14 -4.16
N LYS A 129 -6.83 6.00 -2.89
CA LYS A 129 -6.15 4.81 -2.38
C LYS A 129 -6.98 3.55 -2.60
N CYS A 130 -8.26 3.52 -2.21
CA CYS A 130 -9.16 2.38 -2.45
C CYS A 130 -9.31 2.04 -3.94
N LEU A 131 -9.38 3.05 -4.82
CA LEU A 131 -9.44 2.88 -6.26
C LEU A 131 -8.14 2.31 -6.82
N LEU A 132 -6.99 2.79 -6.34
CA LEU A 132 -5.67 2.26 -6.70
C LEU A 132 -5.54 0.79 -6.26
N LEU A 133 -6.02 0.44 -5.06
CA LEU A 133 -6.12 -0.94 -4.58
C LEU A 133 -7.00 -1.80 -5.49
N GLN A 134 -8.23 -1.36 -5.77
CA GLN A 134 -9.17 -2.09 -6.64
C GLN A 134 -8.69 -2.21 -8.09
N ALA A 135 -7.82 -1.30 -8.54
CA ALA A 135 -7.20 -1.33 -9.85
C ALA A 135 -5.96 -2.26 -9.91
N GLY A 136 -5.48 -2.76 -8.78
CA GLY A 136 -4.31 -3.65 -8.70
C GLY A 136 -2.97 -2.91 -8.79
N VAL A 137 -2.93 -1.66 -8.33
CA VAL A 137 -1.70 -0.85 -8.31
C VAL A 137 -0.60 -1.47 -7.46
N PRO A 138 -0.86 -2.03 -6.25
CA PRO A 138 0.20 -2.65 -5.46
C PRO A 138 0.85 -3.85 -6.18
N LYS A 139 0.05 -4.80 -6.71
CA LYS A 139 0.58 -5.90 -7.54
C LYS A 139 1.39 -5.39 -8.73
N ALA A 140 0.94 -4.34 -9.41
CA ALA A 140 1.67 -3.75 -10.53
C ALA A 140 3.01 -3.12 -10.10
N MET A 141 3.05 -2.42 -8.96
CA MET A 141 4.27 -1.81 -8.43
C MET A 141 5.29 -2.87 -7.99
N ILE A 142 4.84 -3.95 -7.37
CA ILE A 142 5.72 -5.04 -6.93
C ILE A 142 6.31 -5.79 -8.14
N LEU A 143 5.50 -6.04 -9.17
CA LEU A 143 6.01 -6.59 -10.44
C LEU A 143 6.98 -5.64 -11.15
N PHE A 144 6.73 -4.34 -11.11
CA PHE A 144 7.63 -3.32 -11.63
C PHE A 144 8.97 -3.34 -10.89
N MET A 145 8.93 -3.33 -9.56
CA MET A 145 10.10 -3.47 -8.69
C MET A 145 10.92 -4.70 -9.06
N LEU A 146 10.32 -5.90 -9.08
CA LEU A 146 11.00 -7.14 -9.47
C LEU A 146 11.68 -7.04 -10.85
N THR A 147 11.06 -6.33 -11.79
CA THR A 147 11.63 -6.09 -13.13
C THR A 147 12.84 -5.18 -13.07
N CYS A 148 12.79 -4.12 -12.26
CA CYS A 148 13.92 -3.22 -12.00
C CYS A 148 15.12 -3.98 -11.40
N PHE A 149 14.91 -4.83 -10.39
CA PHE A 149 16.02 -5.60 -9.78
C PHE A 149 16.65 -6.60 -10.73
N ARG A 150 15.85 -7.27 -11.57
CA ARG A 150 16.37 -8.20 -12.57
C ARG A 150 17.26 -7.49 -13.60
N LYS A 151 17.00 -6.21 -13.86
CA LYS A 151 17.79 -5.36 -14.77
C LYS A 151 18.87 -4.54 -14.06
N SER A 152 19.02 -4.68 -12.74
CA SER A 152 19.87 -3.81 -11.90
C SER A 152 19.60 -2.32 -12.14
N GLN A 153 18.34 -1.94 -12.33
CA GLN A 153 17.92 -0.58 -12.63
C GLN A 153 17.40 0.10 -11.35
N PHE A 154 18.28 0.85 -10.68
CA PHE A 154 17.99 1.59 -9.46
C PHE A 154 17.76 3.07 -9.75
N ASP A 155 16.72 3.38 -10.51
CA ASP A 155 16.42 4.74 -10.93
C ASP A 155 15.34 5.41 -10.05
N LYS A 156 15.05 6.68 -10.36
CA LYS A 156 13.98 7.45 -9.69
C LYS A 156 12.61 6.80 -9.81
N ALA A 157 12.37 5.92 -10.80
CA ALA A 157 11.08 5.25 -10.93
C ALA A 157 10.91 4.18 -9.86
N LEU A 158 11.98 3.46 -9.50
CA LEU A 158 11.99 2.53 -8.37
C LEU A 158 11.71 3.26 -7.03
N GLU A 159 12.35 4.42 -6.81
CA GLU A 159 12.12 5.24 -5.60
C GLU A 159 10.65 5.65 -5.47
N GLU A 160 10.06 6.11 -6.57
CA GLU A 160 8.66 6.55 -6.60
C GLU A 160 7.68 5.37 -6.46
N ALA A 161 8.02 4.19 -7.00
CA ALA A 161 7.21 2.98 -6.86
C ALA A 161 7.18 2.50 -5.40
N LEU A 162 8.33 2.47 -4.73
CA LEU A 162 8.45 2.15 -3.30
C LEU A 162 7.67 3.13 -2.44
N SER A 163 7.79 4.43 -2.74
CA SER A 163 7.03 5.47 -2.04
C SER A 163 5.51 5.32 -2.24
N LEU A 164 5.07 4.96 -3.44
CA LEU A 164 3.67 4.73 -3.76
C LEU A 164 3.10 3.51 -3.01
N LEU A 165 3.87 2.42 -2.90
CA LEU A 165 3.47 1.24 -2.15
C LEU A 165 3.23 1.54 -0.67
N GLN A 166 4.10 2.35 -0.05
CA GLN A 166 3.90 2.78 1.33
C GLN A 166 2.67 3.70 1.48
N LEU A 167 2.36 4.52 0.48
CA LEU A 167 1.21 5.44 0.53
C LEU A 167 -0.14 4.70 0.44
N VAL A 168 -0.21 3.62 -0.33
CA VAL A 168 -1.47 2.94 -0.66
C VAL A 168 -1.83 1.83 0.32
N ASP A 169 -0.91 1.41 1.19
CA ASP A 169 -1.00 0.27 2.12
C ASP A 169 -1.36 -1.03 1.39
N VAL A 170 -0.40 -1.96 1.26
CA VAL A 170 -0.65 -3.22 0.55
C VAL A 170 -1.64 -4.08 1.36
N PRO A 171 -2.79 -4.50 0.79
CA PRO A 171 -3.74 -5.36 1.50
C PRO A 171 -3.10 -6.71 1.82
N GLU A 172 -3.38 -7.26 3.01
CA GLU A 172 -2.88 -8.57 3.47
C GLU A 172 -3.10 -9.68 2.42
N GLU A 173 -4.29 -9.72 1.80
CA GLU A 173 -4.61 -10.68 0.74
C GLU A 173 -3.71 -10.56 -0.49
N GLU A 174 -3.32 -9.34 -0.84
CA GLU A 174 -2.40 -9.10 -1.97
C GLU A 174 -0.96 -9.48 -1.58
N ILE A 175 -0.57 -9.28 -0.31
CA ILE A 175 0.71 -9.75 0.24
C ILE A 175 0.79 -11.27 0.20
N LYS A 176 -0.24 -11.98 0.68
CA LYS A 176 -0.32 -13.46 0.65
C LYS A 176 -0.20 -14.00 -0.77
N LEU A 177 -0.94 -13.41 -1.71
CA LEU A 177 -0.87 -13.81 -3.13
C LEU A 177 0.52 -13.58 -3.72
N LEU A 178 1.18 -12.48 -3.37
CA LEU A 178 2.53 -12.16 -3.87
C LEU A 178 3.62 -13.02 -3.24
N LEU A 179 3.49 -13.34 -1.95
CA LEU A 179 4.33 -14.31 -1.25
C LEU A 179 4.19 -15.68 -1.90
N ALA A 180 2.97 -16.15 -2.15
CA ALA A 180 2.74 -17.45 -2.79
C ALA A 180 3.35 -17.53 -4.21
N GLU A 181 3.26 -16.46 -5.00
CA GLU A 181 3.77 -16.45 -6.38
C GLU A 181 5.30 -16.25 -6.49
N LYS A 182 5.89 -15.37 -5.65
CA LYS A 182 7.25 -14.83 -5.89
C LYS A 182 8.08 -14.53 -4.64
N ASN A 183 7.83 -15.19 -3.50
CA ASN A 183 8.50 -14.91 -2.22
C ASN A 183 10.02 -14.66 -2.36
N ASP A 184 10.74 -15.65 -2.90
CA ASP A 184 12.20 -15.63 -2.99
C ASP A 184 12.71 -14.42 -3.81
N GLN A 185 12.00 -14.03 -4.86
CA GLN A 185 12.38 -12.88 -5.70
C GLN A 185 12.08 -11.54 -5.02
N ILE A 186 10.97 -11.44 -4.28
CA ILE A 186 10.58 -10.20 -3.58
C ILE A 186 11.55 -9.93 -2.43
N LEU A 187 11.85 -10.96 -1.65
CA LEU A 187 12.77 -10.87 -0.53
C LEU A 187 14.20 -10.54 -0.98
N ASP A 188 14.72 -11.21 -2.01
CA ASP A 188 16.03 -10.91 -2.61
C ASP A 188 16.07 -9.48 -3.17
N SER A 189 15.02 -9.06 -3.85
CA SER A 189 14.86 -7.70 -4.38
C SER A 189 14.92 -6.64 -3.29
N LEU A 190 14.09 -6.77 -2.24
CA LEU A 190 14.07 -5.83 -1.11
C LEU A 190 15.41 -5.81 -0.37
N THR A 191 16.03 -6.97 -0.18
CA THR A 191 17.36 -7.09 0.44
C THR A 191 18.43 -6.38 -0.41
N ARG A 192 18.35 -6.49 -1.73
CA ARG A 192 19.27 -5.79 -2.64
C ARG A 192 19.09 -4.27 -2.61
N VAL A 193 17.87 -3.74 -2.43
CA VAL A 193 17.67 -2.30 -2.16
C VAL A 193 18.43 -1.87 -0.91
N LEU A 194 18.27 -2.64 0.17
CA LEU A 194 18.86 -2.32 1.46
C LEU A 194 20.39 -2.30 1.39
N GLY A 195 20.99 -3.14 0.55
CA GLY A 195 22.43 -3.18 0.30
C GLY A 195 22.95 -2.20 -0.76
N SER A 196 22.08 -1.53 -1.52
CA SER A 196 22.50 -0.59 -2.57
C SER A 196 22.81 0.80 -2.01
N ASP A 197 23.97 1.36 -2.37
CA ASP A 197 24.35 2.74 -2.05
C ASP A 197 24.17 3.71 -3.23
N GLU A 198 23.67 3.21 -4.37
CA GLU A 198 23.62 3.91 -5.65
C GLU A 198 22.44 4.89 -5.81
N MET A 199 21.57 5.03 -4.80
CA MET A 199 20.31 5.80 -4.92
C MET A 199 20.41 7.19 -4.29
N GLU A 200 19.95 8.23 -5.01
CA GLU A 200 19.96 9.64 -4.56
C GLU A 200 19.26 9.81 -3.21
N ASN A 201 18.14 9.09 -2.98
CA ASN A 201 17.40 9.11 -1.72
C ASN A 201 17.56 7.81 -0.92
N SER A 202 18.79 7.30 -0.83
CA SER A 202 19.13 6.03 -0.18
C SER A 202 18.43 5.82 1.17
N ILE A 203 18.33 6.85 2.03
CA ILE A 203 17.68 6.73 3.35
C ILE A 203 16.17 6.43 3.22
N ALA A 204 15.43 7.23 2.45
CA ALA A 204 13.99 7.06 2.30
C ALA A 204 13.67 5.74 1.59
N VAL A 205 14.44 5.42 0.56
CA VAL A 205 14.27 4.20 -0.22
C VAL A 205 14.54 2.96 0.63
N LYS A 206 15.64 2.95 1.40
CA LYS A 206 15.95 1.88 2.36
C LYS A 206 14.87 1.79 3.43
N SER A 207 14.35 2.92 3.93
CA SER A 207 13.23 2.91 4.89
C SER A 207 11.96 2.31 4.28
N HIS A 208 11.60 2.66 3.05
CA HIS A 208 10.41 2.10 2.39
C HIS A 208 10.58 0.61 2.11
N ALA A 209 11.75 0.20 1.63
CA ALA A 209 12.08 -1.20 1.40
C ALA A 209 12.07 -2.00 2.71
N LEU A 210 12.59 -1.45 3.80
CA LEU A 210 12.58 -2.06 5.13
C LEU A 210 11.15 -2.22 5.66
N MET A 211 10.30 -1.21 5.50
CA MET A 211 8.90 -1.28 5.90
C MET A 211 8.16 -2.37 5.13
N LEU A 212 8.31 -2.41 3.80
CA LEU A 212 7.72 -3.48 2.98
C LEU A 212 8.25 -4.85 3.38
N LEU A 213 9.56 -4.98 3.55
CA LEU A 213 10.18 -6.22 4.01
C LEU A 213 9.59 -6.67 5.35
N ASN A 214 9.43 -5.75 6.30
CA ASN A 214 8.78 -6.05 7.57
C ASN A 214 7.33 -6.49 7.40
N THR A 215 6.54 -5.84 6.53
CA THR A 215 5.16 -6.25 6.24
C THR A 215 5.09 -7.66 5.64
N PHE A 216 5.95 -7.96 4.66
CA PHE A 216 6.06 -9.30 4.06
C PHE A 216 6.49 -10.35 5.07
N MET A 217 7.41 -10.01 5.97
CA MET A 217 7.94 -10.90 7.01
C MET A 217 6.91 -11.18 8.12
N GLN A 218 6.16 -10.16 8.53
CA GLN A 218 5.06 -10.32 9.48
C GLN A 218 3.99 -11.26 8.93
N GLU A 219 3.62 -11.10 7.65
CA GLU A 219 2.64 -11.97 6.99
C GLU A 219 3.17 -13.41 6.78
N ALA A 220 4.46 -13.55 6.47
CA ALA A 220 5.09 -14.87 6.45
C ALA A 220 5.04 -15.52 7.84
N SER A 221 5.34 -14.78 8.91
CA SER A 221 5.30 -15.30 10.28
C SER A 221 3.91 -15.63 10.80
N SER A 222 2.88 -14.85 10.41
CA SER A 222 1.48 -15.14 10.77
C SER A 222 1.00 -16.41 10.07
N SER A 223 1.34 -16.58 8.78
CA SER A 223 1.03 -17.82 8.06
C SER A 223 1.72 -19.05 8.68
N VAL A 224 2.95 -18.91 9.19
CA VAL A 224 3.70 -19.97 9.88
C VAL A 224 3.09 -20.35 11.24
N MET A 225 2.43 -19.42 11.94
CA MET A 225 1.80 -19.70 13.23
C MET A 225 0.42 -20.35 13.10
N GLU A 226 -0.25 -20.21 11.95
CA GLU A 226 -1.58 -20.81 11.71
C GLU A 226 -1.51 -22.22 11.09
N SER A 227 -0.39 -22.61 10.45
CA SER A 227 -0.20 -23.96 9.93
C SER A 227 0.82 -24.75 10.74
N GLY A 228 0.33 -25.68 11.56
CA GLY A 228 1.18 -26.68 12.19
C GLY A 228 1.89 -27.55 11.13
N THR A 229 3.20 -27.69 11.28
CA THR A 229 4.02 -28.82 10.80
C THR A 229 4.22 -29.01 9.28
N ASN A 230 4.02 -27.99 8.43
CA ASN A 230 4.30 -28.14 7.00
C ASN A 230 5.71 -27.66 6.59
N GLN A 231 6.35 -28.42 5.69
CA GLN A 231 7.68 -28.18 5.12
C GLN A 231 7.84 -26.82 4.40
N GLN A 232 6.73 -26.21 4.01
CA GLN A 232 6.71 -24.88 3.40
C GLN A 232 6.93 -23.77 4.44
N ASP A 233 6.54 -24.04 5.69
CA ASP A 233 6.60 -23.10 6.81
C ASP A 233 8.04 -23.01 7.34
N THR A 234 8.77 -24.14 7.35
CA THR A 234 10.20 -24.16 7.68
C THR A 234 11.03 -23.40 6.64
N LYS A 235 10.69 -23.51 5.35
CA LYS A 235 11.36 -22.74 4.30
C LYS A 235 11.15 -21.23 4.50
N ALA A 236 9.91 -20.80 4.80
CA ALA A 236 9.62 -19.38 5.05
C ALA A 236 10.40 -18.85 6.26
N ALA A 237 10.45 -19.62 7.35
CA ALA A 237 11.23 -19.28 8.55
C ALA A 237 12.73 -19.14 8.26
N PHE A 238 13.31 -20.04 7.45
CA PHE A 238 14.73 -19.95 7.08
C PHE A 238 15.05 -18.76 6.19
N HIS A 239 14.19 -18.42 5.22
CA HIS A 239 14.36 -17.18 4.48
C HIS A 239 14.28 -15.94 5.38
N ALA A 240 13.36 -15.95 6.34
CA ALA A 240 13.24 -14.89 7.32
C ALA A 240 14.53 -14.73 8.16
N MET A 241 15.09 -15.84 8.64
CA MET A 241 16.37 -15.88 9.35
C MET A 241 17.53 -15.38 8.49
N LEU A 242 17.59 -15.79 7.22
CA LEU A 242 18.64 -15.37 6.29
C LEU A 242 18.62 -13.86 6.06
N ILE A 243 17.44 -13.27 5.93
CA ILE A 243 17.26 -11.82 5.83
C ILE A 243 17.75 -11.13 7.11
N ALA A 244 17.31 -11.62 8.26
CA ALA A 244 17.73 -11.07 9.55
C ALA A 244 19.26 -11.10 9.71
N CYS A 245 19.93 -12.14 9.20
CA CYS A 245 21.39 -12.28 9.22
C CYS A 245 22.15 -11.17 8.47
N HIS A 246 21.52 -10.34 7.64
CA HIS A 246 22.20 -9.20 7.01
C HIS A 246 22.61 -8.13 8.04
N TRP A 247 21.93 -8.10 9.19
CA TRP A 247 22.11 -7.08 10.21
C TRP A 247 22.98 -7.62 11.34
N GLY A 248 24.11 -6.97 11.62
CA GLY A 248 25.07 -7.43 12.65
C GLY A 248 24.43 -7.66 14.02
N ARG A 249 23.59 -6.73 14.46
CA ARG A 249 22.85 -6.85 15.74
C ARG A 249 21.92 -8.06 15.78
N ASN A 250 21.25 -8.38 14.67
CA ASN A 250 20.36 -9.54 14.60
C ASN A 250 21.17 -10.85 14.63
N ARG A 251 22.34 -10.89 13.99
CA ARG A 251 23.22 -12.05 14.06
C ARG A 251 23.64 -12.35 15.50
N ILE A 252 24.03 -11.34 16.27
CA ILE A 252 24.37 -11.49 17.70
C ILE A 252 23.17 -12.04 18.47
N MET A 253 21.99 -11.42 18.33
CA MET A 253 20.77 -11.87 19.01
C MET A 253 20.37 -13.31 18.64
N MET A 254 20.56 -13.71 17.38
CA MET A 254 20.28 -15.08 16.91
C MET A 254 21.26 -16.10 17.52
N VAL A 255 22.54 -15.75 17.63
CA VAL A 255 23.54 -16.61 18.28
C VAL A 255 23.24 -16.73 19.77
N GLU A 256 22.95 -15.61 20.45
CA GLU A 256 22.58 -15.58 21.86
C GLU A 256 21.29 -16.37 22.16
N SER A 257 20.36 -16.44 21.20
CA SER A 257 19.13 -17.23 21.33
C SER A 257 19.30 -18.72 21.03
N GLY A 258 20.53 -19.19 20.79
CA GLY A 258 20.80 -20.61 20.48
C GLY A 258 20.59 -21.01 19.03
N ALA A 259 20.33 -20.10 18.10
CA ALA A 259 19.95 -20.46 16.72
C ALA A 259 20.99 -21.36 16.00
N VAL A 260 22.28 -21.26 16.35
CA VAL A 260 23.33 -22.12 15.80
C VAL A 260 23.11 -23.59 16.19
N PHE A 261 22.76 -23.85 17.46
CA PHE A 261 22.50 -25.20 17.96
C PHE A 261 21.28 -25.79 17.26
N GLU A 262 20.17 -25.05 17.22
CA GLU A 262 18.91 -25.47 16.60
C GLU A 262 19.07 -25.72 15.10
N LEU A 263 19.83 -24.90 14.37
CA LEU A 263 20.10 -25.12 12.95
C LEU A 263 20.91 -26.40 12.70
N ILE A 264 21.90 -26.69 13.55
CA ILE A 264 22.67 -27.94 13.49
C ILE A 264 21.75 -29.13 13.81
N GLU A 265 20.90 -29.02 14.82
CA GLU A 265 19.96 -30.08 15.19
C GLU A 265 18.95 -30.36 14.07
N ILE A 266 18.39 -29.32 13.43
CA ILE A 266 17.49 -29.47 12.29
C ILE A 266 18.18 -30.18 11.12
N GLU A 267 19.44 -29.83 10.82
CA GLU A 267 20.19 -30.48 9.74
C GLU A 267 20.47 -31.95 10.03
N LEU A 268 20.71 -32.30 11.29
CA LEU A 268 20.94 -33.68 11.72
C LEU A 268 19.66 -34.52 11.71
N LEU A 269 18.51 -33.94 12.05
CA LEU A 269 17.24 -34.65 12.18
C LEU A 269 16.50 -34.77 10.85
N THR A 270 16.50 -33.73 10.01
CA THR A 270 15.74 -33.67 8.77
C THR A 270 16.56 -33.07 7.61
N PRO A 271 17.58 -33.79 7.11
CA PRO A 271 18.39 -33.32 6.00
C PRO A 271 17.55 -33.33 4.71
N GLU A 272 17.28 -32.13 4.18
CA GLU A 272 16.63 -31.97 2.88
C GLU A 272 17.42 -30.97 2.04
N LYS A 273 17.74 -31.34 0.79
CA LYS A 273 18.67 -30.60 -0.08
C LYS A 273 18.45 -29.08 -0.12
N ARG A 274 17.20 -28.62 -0.10
CA ARG A 274 16.85 -27.19 -0.16
C ARG A 274 16.94 -26.48 1.19
N THR A 275 16.58 -27.14 2.28
CA THR A 275 16.73 -26.58 3.61
C THR A 275 18.20 -26.56 4.01
N THR A 276 18.97 -27.61 3.67
CA THR A 276 20.41 -27.70 3.89
C THR A 276 21.17 -26.50 3.32
N GLU A 277 20.84 -26.07 2.09
CA GLU A 277 21.48 -24.89 1.48
C GLU A 277 21.22 -23.62 2.31
N LEU A 278 19.98 -23.42 2.75
CA LEU A 278 19.60 -22.28 3.59
C LEU A 278 20.23 -22.36 4.98
N THR A 279 20.20 -23.54 5.62
CA THR A 279 20.83 -23.80 6.92
C THR A 279 22.32 -23.46 6.87
N MET A 280 23.04 -23.97 5.86
CA MET A 280 24.47 -23.75 5.70
C MET A 280 24.81 -22.28 5.44
N GLU A 281 24.00 -21.59 4.63
CA GLU A 281 24.18 -20.15 4.39
C GLU A 281 23.93 -19.32 5.67
N ILE A 282 22.88 -19.65 6.44
CA ILE A 282 22.60 -18.98 7.72
C ILE A 282 23.76 -19.24 8.70
N LEU A 283 24.18 -20.50 8.86
CA LEU A 283 25.31 -20.87 9.70
C LEU A 283 26.59 -20.14 9.29
N PHE A 284 26.90 -20.08 7.99
CA PHE A 284 28.05 -19.33 7.49
C PHE A 284 28.01 -17.85 7.90
N ARG A 285 26.84 -17.21 7.80
CA ARG A 285 26.66 -15.79 8.19
C ARG A 285 26.73 -15.57 9.69
N LEU A 286 26.16 -16.47 10.49
CA LEU A 286 26.24 -16.41 11.94
C LEU A 286 27.69 -16.62 12.41
N CYS A 287 28.39 -17.62 11.89
CA CYS A 287 29.80 -17.91 12.20
C CYS A 287 30.78 -16.82 11.74
N SER A 288 30.41 -16.03 10.72
CA SER A 288 31.21 -14.90 10.25
C SER A 288 31.18 -13.68 11.18
N CYS A 289 30.41 -13.71 12.28
CA CYS A 289 30.44 -12.67 13.30
C CYS A 289 31.68 -12.82 14.18
N ALA A 290 32.54 -11.80 14.19
CA ALA A 290 33.79 -11.76 14.97
C ALA A 290 33.62 -11.94 16.49
N GLU A 291 32.39 -11.87 17.01
CA GLU A 291 32.08 -12.07 18.43
C GLU A 291 31.73 -13.53 18.77
N VAL A 292 31.42 -14.38 17.78
CA VAL A 292 31.07 -15.80 18.00
C VAL A 292 32.30 -16.64 18.34
N SER A 293 33.51 -16.14 18.06
CA SER A 293 34.78 -16.76 18.43
C SER A 293 35.03 -16.84 19.95
N LEU A 294 34.18 -16.21 20.78
CA LEU A 294 34.32 -16.18 22.24
C LEU A 294 33.30 -17.08 22.97
N LEU A 295 32.38 -17.73 22.25
CA LEU A 295 31.25 -18.50 22.82
C LEU A 295 31.18 -19.98 22.37
N CYS A 296 32.10 -20.44 21.53
CA CYS A 296 32.37 -21.86 21.25
C CYS A 296 33.70 -22.27 21.89
#